data_AF-A0A842RN97-F1
#
_entry.id   AF-A0A842RN97-F1
#
_cell.length_a   1.000
_cell.length_b   1.000
_cell.length_c   1.000
_cell.angle_alpha   90.00
_cell.angle_beta   90.00
_cell.angle_gamma   90.00
#
_symmetry.space_group_name_H-M   'P 1'
#
loop_
_entity.id
_entity.type
_entity.pdbx_description
1 polymer ?
#
loop_
_entity_poly.entity_id
_entity_poly.type
_entity_poly.pdbx_seq_one_letter_code
_entity_poly.pdbx_strand_id
1 'polypeptide(L)'
;MPEYEYFMVFRLLDSGERERIEVEEEDLESLFGPEQVYVIVKEDIRRIFIWKGARSPVRKRFISSRVASGLQEELVKEAAFHRCKIVSVDQGDEPVEFLKTFHLESMEVTDKMEDMRYIRNVDKDPTRTTGKVVEDGPKEEKEEKYYSPALEELKRKGVDVSIEGMKASQPKTRTSTSKPRRSYQKKPTPSRSKSAPNKKQVINKIIESEPPKDYERQNLVIGKSLFGATSKVTNVFGEDVEEIEWEEIKKVPDGIFLLDDYIFQIYFDKNAGLVEGIEILKNTGDGNPSSMKKSSVELPENGTSISEKILNIDPPENYARENLIVEHNLYGAVSKKVEVFGEEQIETDWSLVEKVPKEIISLDSHLFRVFFNQKDKCVDAIEIINKGKKSNNSNKKPIEKNESTSKSRSKRKLPEIPKA
;
A
#
# COMPACT_ATOMS: atom_id res chain seq x y z
N MET A 1 -15.44 28.31 28.55
CA MET A 1 -15.17 27.70 27.23
C MET A 1 -15.06 28.84 26.24
N PRO A 2 -14.10 28.84 25.31
CA PRO A 2 -14.02 29.88 24.29
C PRO A 2 -15.29 29.85 23.43
N GLU A 3 -15.93 31.00 23.22
CA GLU A 3 -16.98 31.15 22.22
C GLU A 3 -16.35 31.06 20.83
N TYR A 4 -16.83 30.11 20.02
CA TYR A 4 -16.43 29.97 18.63
C TYR A 4 -17.39 30.80 17.76
N GLU A 5 -16.80 31.71 17.00
CA GLU A 5 -17.51 32.56 16.04
C GLU A 5 -17.55 31.90 14.66
N TYR A 6 -18.49 32.31 13.82
CA TYR A 6 -18.64 31.84 12.43
C TYR A 6 -17.39 32.07 11.57
N PHE A 7 -16.58 33.05 11.96
CA PHE A 7 -15.32 33.42 11.33
C PHE A 7 -14.22 33.57 12.38
N MET A 8 -13.07 32.93 12.17
CA MET A 8 -11.94 33.01 13.08
C MET A 8 -10.63 33.03 12.32
N VAL A 9 -9.70 33.89 12.75
CA VAL A 9 -8.35 33.98 12.17
C VAL A 9 -7.31 33.75 13.26
N PHE A 10 -6.36 32.86 12.96
CA PHE A 10 -5.24 32.55 13.84
C PHE A 10 -3.92 32.86 13.14
N ARG A 11 -3.05 33.63 13.79
CA ARG A 11 -1.65 33.83 13.38
C ARG A 11 -0.77 32.75 14.00
N LEU A 12 0.12 32.17 13.21
CA LEU A 12 1.14 31.26 13.73
C LEU A 12 2.42 31.97 14.13
N LEU A 13 2.85 31.73 15.36
CA LEU A 13 4.14 32.16 15.90
C LEU A 13 5.25 31.17 15.54
N ASP A 14 6.51 31.60 15.59
CA ASP A 14 7.67 30.74 15.30
C ASP A 14 7.86 29.62 16.35
N SER A 15 7.31 29.81 17.56
CA SER A 15 7.23 28.78 18.60
C SER A 15 6.34 27.60 18.22
N GLY A 16 5.46 27.77 17.24
CA GLY A 16 4.43 26.81 16.86
C GLY A 16 3.12 26.96 17.62
N GLU A 17 3.01 27.99 18.47
CA GLU A 17 1.75 28.40 19.08
C GLU A 17 0.89 29.21 18.09
N ARG A 18 -0.43 29.20 18.31
CA ARG A 18 -1.41 29.97 17.54
C ARG A 18 -1.98 31.09 18.41
N GLU A 19 -2.10 32.27 17.83
CA GLU A 19 -2.69 33.44 18.46
C GLU A 19 -3.95 33.83 17.67
N ARG A 20 -5.10 33.96 18.36
CA ARG A 20 -6.34 34.41 17.71
C ARG A 20 -6.24 35.91 17.46
N ILE A 21 -6.60 36.32 16.25
CA ILE A 21 -6.71 37.73 15.86
C ILE A 21 -8.19 38.04 15.70
N GLU A 22 -8.65 39.10 16.37
CA GLU A 22 -9.97 39.68 16.16
C GLU A 22 -9.90 40.57 14.91
N VAL A 23 -10.53 40.10 13.83
CA VAL A 23 -10.59 40.81 12.55
C VAL A 23 -11.91 40.45 11.88
N GLU A 24 -12.51 41.44 11.22
CA GLU A 24 -13.68 41.24 10.38
C GLU A 24 -13.29 40.64 9.04
N GLU A 25 -14.24 40.02 8.33
CA GLU A 25 -13.97 39.37 7.05
C GLU A 25 -13.45 40.35 5.98
N GLU A 26 -13.94 41.59 6.01
CA GLU A 26 -13.60 42.66 5.05
C GLU A 26 -12.17 43.17 5.22
N ASP A 27 -11.61 43.09 6.42
CA ASP A 27 -10.27 43.60 6.74
C ASP A 27 -9.15 42.55 6.58
N LEU A 28 -9.51 41.34 6.13
CA LEU A 28 -8.59 40.19 6.06
C LEU A 28 -7.38 40.45 5.15
N GLU A 29 -7.56 41.22 4.08
CA GLU A 29 -6.48 41.55 3.14
C GLU A 29 -5.31 42.28 3.82
N SER A 30 -5.62 43.16 4.77
CA SER A 30 -4.63 43.97 5.48
C SER A 30 -3.69 43.15 6.36
N LEU A 31 -4.09 41.92 6.72
CA LEU A 31 -3.31 41.02 7.55
C LEU A 31 -2.28 40.19 6.76
N PHE A 32 -2.43 40.06 5.45
CA PHE A 32 -1.61 39.14 4.64
C PHE A 32 -0.19 39.66 4.40
N GLY A 33 0.69 39.38 5.35
CA GLY A 33 2.12 39.62 5.26
C GLY A 33 2.89 38.46 4.59
N PRO A 34 3.87 38.73 3.72
CA PRO A 34 4.60 37.68 2.99
C PRO A 34 5.41 36.75 3.89
N GLU A 35 5.74 37.14 5.12
CA GLU A 35 6.51 36.34 6.09
C GLU A 35 5.64 35.57 7.08
N GLN A 36 4.31 35.76 7.01
CA GLN A 36 3.37 35.21 7.98
C GLN A 36 2.63 33.99 7.43
N VAL A 37 2.04 33.23 8.36
CA VAL A 37 1.14 32.11 8.06
C VAL A 37 -0.09 32.25 8.92
N TYR A 38 -1.26 32.19 8.29
CA TYR A 38 -2.56 32.33 8.94
C TYR A 38 -3.39 31.06 8.76
N VAL A 39 -4.16 30.72 9.79
CA VAL A 39 -5.20 29.69 9.73
C VAL A 39 -6.53 30.39 9.87
N ILE A 40 -7.36 30.30 8.84
CA ILE A 40 -8.64 31.00 8.72
C ILE A 40 -9.73 29.94 8.73
N VAL A 41 -10.68 30.06 9.64
CA VAL A 41 -11.84 29.18 9.75
C VAL A 41 -13.07 29.95 9.31
N LYS A 42 -13.83 29.37 8.38
CA LYS A 42 -15.13 29.89 7.98
C LYS A 42 -16.16 28.78 8.04
N GLU A 43 -17.14 28.93 8.93
CA GLU A 43 -18.17 27.92 9.18
C GLU A 43 -19.09 27.71 7.98
N ASP A 44 -19.54 28.80 7.34
CA ASP A 44 -20.56 28.78 6.28
C ASP A 44 -20.24 27.80 5.14
N ILE A 45 -18.96 27.76 4.77
CA ILE A 45 -18.43 26.89 3.70
C ILE A 45 -17.73 25.65 4.23
N ARG A 46 -17.65 25.51 5.56
CA ARG A 46 -16.97 24.42 6.28
C ARG A 46 -15.55 24.23 5.76
N ARG A 47 -14.77 25.31 5.79
CA ARG A 47 -13.37 25.32 5.34
C ARG A 47 -12.46 25.86 6.43
N ILE A 48 -11.28 25.26 6.50
CA ILE A 48 -10.14 25.79 7.22
C ILE A 48 -9.08 26.08 6.16
N PHE A 49 -8.81 27.36 5.91
CA PHE A 49 -7.75 27.76 4.99
C PHE A 49 -6.45 27.94 5.76
N ILE A 50 -5.35 27.46 5.18
CA ILE A 50 -3.99 27.75 5.64
C ILE A 50 -3.37 28.68 4.60
N TRP A 51 -3.36 29.98 4.88
CA TRP A 51 -2.72 30.96 4.00
C TRP A 51 -1.23 31.06 4.33
N LYS A 52 -0.37 30.93 3.33
CA LYS A 52 1.09 30.91 3.47
C LYS A 52 1.71 32.04 2.67
N GLY A 53 2.33 32.99 3.36
CA GLY A 53 3.09 34.05 2.70
C GLY A 53 4.31 33.50 1.95
N ALA A 54 4.66 34.12 0.83
CA ALA A 54 5.73 33.67 -0.07
C ALA A 54 7.11 33.56 0.59
N ARG A 55 7.36 34.37 1.63
CA ARG A 55 8.61 34.45 2.41
C ARG A 55 8.51 33.78 3.79
N SER A 56 7.37 33.17 4.12
CA SER A 56 7.20 32.52 5.42
C SER A 56 8.17 31.33 5.61
N PRO A 57 8.78 31.16 6.80
CA PRO A 57 9.72 30.08 7.05
C PRO A 57 9.11 28.69 6.81
N VAL A 58 9.89 27.78 6.20
CA VAL A 58 9.48 26.39 5.90
C VAL A 58 8.92 25.69 7.14
N ARG A 59 9.60 25.84 8.29
CA ARG A 59 9.16 25.28 9.58
C ARG A 59 7.75 25.77 9.95
N LYS A 60 7.45 27.06 9.79
CA LYS A 60 6.13 27.64 10.09
C LYS A 60 5.04 27.08 9.17
N ARG A 61 5.35 26.87 7.88
CA ARG A 61 4.45 26.22 6.90
C ARG A 61 4.14 24.75 7.23
N PHE A 62 5.10 24.01 7.77
CA PHE A 62 4.87 22.63 8.22
C PHE A 62 4.03 22.58 9.49
N ILE A 63 4.34 23.45 10.46
CA ILE A 63 3.61 23.49 11.73
C ILE A 63 2.14 23.89 11.51
N SER A 64 1.85 24.78 10.57
CA SER A 64 0.47 25.21 10.31
C SER A 64 -0.46 24.08 9.89
N SER A 65 0.04 23.07 9.18
CA SER A 65 -0.76 21.87 8.84
C SER A 65 -1.17 21.08 10.08
N ARG A 66 -0.27 20.96 11.06
CA ARG A 66 -0.54 20.28 12.33
C ARG A 66 -1.51 21.11 13.19
N VAL A 67 -1.31 22.42 13.25
CA VAL A 67 -2.19 23.35 13.98
C VAL A 67 -3.61 23.33 13.41
N ALA A 68 -3.77 23.35 12.08
CA ALA A 68 -5.07 23.27 11.43
C ALA A 68 -5.77 21.93 11.68
N SER A 69 -5.02 20.82 11.73
CA SER A 69 -5.56 19.50 12.06
C SER A 69 -6.06 19.43 13.51
N GLY A 70 -5.27 19.96 14.45
CA GLY A 70 -5.70 20.05 15.85
C GLY A 70 -6.95 20.94 16.03
N LEU A 71 -6.99 22.07 15.33
CA LEU A 71 -8.16 22.95 15.32
C LEU A 71 -9.40 22.25 14.73
N GLN A 72 -9.23 21.47 13.66
CA GLN A 72 -10.32 20.67 13.09
C GLN A 72 -10.87 19.66 14.10
N GLU A 73 -10.01 18.95 14.83
CA GLU A 73 -10.43 17.98 15.86
C GLU A 73 -11.18 18.65 17.03
N GLU A 74 -10.77 19.85 17.42
CA GLU A 74 -11.46 20.65 18.44
C GLU A 74 -12.85 21.07 17.96
N LEU A 75 -12.93 21.62 16.75
CA LEU A 75 -14.18 22.13 16.16
C LEU A 75 -15.17 21.00 15.84
N VAL A 76 -14.70 19.79 15.49
CA VAL A 76 -15.58 18.63 15.22
C VAL A 76 -16.43 18.25 16.44
N LYS A 77 -16.01 18.58 17.66
CA LYS A 77 -16.82 18.36 18.88
C LYS A 77 -18.06 19.23 18.93
N GLU A 78 -18.09 20.32 18.16
CA GLU A 78 -19.22 21.22 18.05
C GLU A 78 -20.04 20.89 16.78
N ALA A 79 -21.36 20.79 16.94
CA ALA A 79 -22.25 20.34 15.87
C ALA A 79 -22.20 21.23 14.61
N ALA A 80 -21.78 22.48 14.76
CA ALA A 80 -21.57 23.47 13.69
C ALA A 80 -20.49 23.03 12.68
N PHE A 81 -19.35 22.49 13.15
CA PHE A 81 -18.14 22.33 12.33
C PHE A 81 -17.84 20.88 11.90
N HIS A 82 -18.82 19.98 11.95
CA HIS A 82 -18.66 18.52 11.86
C HIS A 82 -17.94 17.94 10.62
N ARG A 83 -17.54 18.74 9.62
CA ARG A 83 -16.85 18.28 8.38
C ARG A 83 -15.96 19.34 7.73
N CYS A 84 -15.33 20.22 8.49
CA CYS A 84 -14.48 21.26 7.89
C CYS A 84 -13.34 20.64 7.08
N LYS A 85 -13.12 21.10 5.84
CA LYS A 85 -12.01 20.64 5.00
C LYS A 85 -10.84 21.62 5.09
N ILE A 86 -9.64 21.10 5.32
CA ILE A 86 -8.41 21.91 5.30
C ILE A 86 -7.98 22.13 3.86
N VAL A 87 -7.68 23.39 3.51
CA VAL A 87 -7.22 23.82 2.18
C VAL A 87 -5.99 24.69 2.36
N SER A 88 -4.87 24.30 1.75
CA SER A 88 -3.68 25.14 1.72
C SER A 88 -3.76 26.18 0.60
N VAL A 89 -3.42 27.41 0.93
CA VAL A 89 -3.42 28.57 0.02
C VAL A 89 -2.02 29.18 0.08
N ASP A 90 -1.33 29.23 -1.05
CA ASP A 90 -0.01 29.83 -1.15
C ASP A 90 -0.14 31.21 -1.82
N GLN A 91 0.58 32.21 -1.32
CA GLN A 91 0.53 33.58 -1.85
C GLN A 91 0.90 33.60 -3.35
N GLY A 92 0.06 34.20 -4.18
CA GLY A 92 0.19 34.24 -5.64
C GLY A 92 -0.21 32.97 -6.38
N ASP A 93 -0.73 31.96 -5.68
CA ASP A 93 -1.38 30.77 -6.24
C ASP A 93 -2.70 30.49 -5.49
N GLU A 94 -3.46 31.56 -5.21
CA GLU A 94 -4.70 31.44 -4.45
C GLU A 94 -5.80 30.76 -5.27
N PRO A 95 -6.48 29.72 -4.73
CA PRO A 95 -7.55 29.07 -5.45
C PRO A 95 -8.73 30.03 -5.64
N VAL A 96 -9.39 29.95 -6.78
CA VAL A 96 -10.55 30.81 -7.14
C VAL A 96 -11.67 30.73 -6.08
N GLU A 97 -11.82 29.60 -5.39
CA GLU A 97 -12.75 29.44 -4.26
C GLU A 97 -12.40 30.39 -3.10
N PHE A 98 -11.12 30.53 -2.76
CA PHE A 98 -10.64 31.40 -1.68
C PHE A 98 -10.87 32.88 -2.03
N LEU A 99 -10.43 33.31 -3.21
CA LEU A 99 -10.58 34.70 -3.68
C LEU A 99 -12.05 35.13 -3.71
N LYS A 100 -12.94 34.27 -4.23
CA LYS A 100 -14.38 34.54 -4.25
C LYS A 100 -15.02 34.56 -2.87
N THR A 101 -14.53 33.76 -1.93
CA THR A 101 -15.09 33.66 -0.58
C THR A 101 -14.86 34.95 0.19
N PHE A 102 -13.65 35.50 0.10
CA PHE A 102 -13.23 36.68 0.87
C PHE A 102 -13.26 37.98 0.05
N HIS A 103 -13.80 37.94 -1.17
CA HIS A 103 -13.83 39.08 -2.10
C HIS A 103 -12.45 39.73 -2.36
N LEU A 104 -11.40 38.90 -2.43
CA LEU A 104 -10.01 39.34 -2.61
C LEU A 104 -9.55 39.25 -4.06
N GLU A 105 -8.58 40.08 -4.41
CA GLU A 105 -7.79 39.96 -5.63
C GLU A 105 -6.53 39.11 -5.39
N SER A 106 -6.01 38.43 -6.42
CA SER A 106 -4.80 37.61 -6.27
C SER A 106 -3.59 38.51 -6.03
N MET A 107 -2.77 38.16 -5.03
CA MET A 107 -1.59 38.93 -4.69
C MET A 107 -0.42 38.53 -5.59
N GLU A 108 0.01 39.40 -6.49
CA GLU A 108 1.18 39.12 -7.35
C GLU A 108 2.47 39.04 -6.51
N VAL A 109 3.18 37.92 -6.61
CA VAL A 109 4.47 37.72 -5.95
C VAL A 109 5.57 38.24 -6.88
N THR A 110 6.11 39.41 -6.56
CA THR A 110 7.19 40.06 -7.34
C THR A 110 8.54 39.35 -7.23
N ASP A 111 8.81 38.66 -6.11
CA ASP A 111 10.02 37.86 -5.90
C ASP A 111 9.67 36.47 -5.35
N LYS A 112 9.47 35.50 -6.24
CA LYS A 112 9.50 34.08 -5.84
C LYS A 112 10.95 33.75 -5.50
N MET A 113 11.32 33.82 -4.22
CA MET A 113 12.58 33.22 -3.78
C MET A 113 12.60 31.79 -4.31
N GLU A 114 13.70 31.40 -4.97
CA GLU A 114 13.93 30.02 -5.38
C GLU A 114 13.56 29.14 -4.20
N ASP A 115 12.58 28.26 -4.41
CA ASP A 115 12.10 27.31 -3.44
C ASP A 115 13.35 26.75 -2.76
N MET A 116 13.53 27.09 -1.47
CA MET A 116 14.64 26.61 -0.65
C MET A 116 14.39 25.12 -0.50
N ARG A 117 14.63 24.38 -1.59
CA ARG A 117 14.62 22.95 -1.67
C ARG A 117 15.44 22.57 -0.47
N TYR A 118 14.78 21.88 0.44
CA TYR A 118 15.47 21.20 1.51
C TYR A 118 16.54 20.38 0.80
N ILE A 119 17.78 20.88 0.80
CA ILE A 119 18.93 20.07 0.41
C ILE A 119 18.90 19.03 1.50
N ARG A 120 18.36 17.85 1.18
CA ARG A 120 18.41 16.73 2.10
C ARG A 120 19.88 16.56 2.44
N ASN A 121 20.21 16.09 3.64
CA ASN A 121 21.62 15.85 3.97
C ASN A 121 22.35 14.97 2.93
N VAL A 122 21.60 14.20 2.12
CA VAL A 122 22.12 13.41 0.99
C VAL A 122 22.51 14.22 -0.25
N ASP A 123 21.94 15.41 -0.45
CA ASP A 123 22.22 16.28 -1.60
C ASP A 123 23.23 17.40 -1.23
N LYS A 124 23.69 17.42 0.01
CA LYS A 124 24.72 18.35 0.47
C LYS A 124 26.06 17.85 -0.03
N ASP A 125 26.57 18.49 -1.08
CA ASP A 125 27.90 18.21 -1.62
C ASP A 125 28.94 18.14 -0.47
N PRO A 126 29.58 16.97 -0.22
CA PRO A 126 30.59 16.85 0.82
C PRO A 126 31.82 17.73 0.54
N THR A 127 31.97 18.18 -0.72
CA THR A 127 33.09 18.98 -1.22
C THR A 127 33.07 20.45 -0.77
N ARG A 128 31.96 20.97 -0.23
CA ARG A 128 31.88 22.38 0.22
C ARG A 128 32.27 22.61 1.67
N THR A 129 32.56 21.55 2.44
CA THR A 129 32.93 21.66 3.86
C THR A 129 34.38 21.24 4.13
N THR A 130 35.31 21.52 3.22
CA THR A 130 36.74 21.49 3.55
C THR A 130 37.20 22.88 3.98
N GLY A 131 36.83 23.24 5.20
CA GLY A 131 37.64 24.17 5.98
C GLY A 131 39.00 23.52 6.22
N LYS A 132 40.01 24.09 5.57
CA LYS A 132 41.46 23.87 5.70
C LYS A 132 41.87 23.16 7.01
N VAL A 133 42.12 21.85 6.95
CA VAL A 133 42.91 21.12 7.95
C VAL A 133 43.93 20.25 7.21
N VAL A 134 45.11 20.21 7.81
CA VAL A 134 46.44 19.90 7.28
C VAL A 134 46.56 18.52 6.64
N GLU A 135 47.37 18.46 5.57
CA GLU A 135 47.78 17.24 4.87
C GLU A 135 48.50 16.25 5.81
N ASP A 136 48.10 14.98 5.77
CA ASP A 136 48.99 13.86 6.10
C ASP A 136 48.50 12.54 5.45
N GLY A 137 49.32 12.01 4.54
CA GLY A 137 49.49 10.57 4.25
C GLY A 137 48.51 9.90 3.26
N PRO A 138 49.01 9.04 2.34
CA PRO A 138 48.16 8.26 1.44
C PRO A 138 47.54 7.07 2.19
N LYS A 139 46.21 7.02 2.25
CA LYS A 139 45.47 5.82 2.66
C LYS A 139 45.05 5.03 1.43
N GLU A 140 45.49 3.78 1.36
CA GLU A 140 45.03 2.78 0.41
C GLU A 140 43.50 2.61 0.50
N GLU A 141 42.83 2.73 -0.65
CA GLU A 141 41.42 2.37 -0.81
C GLU A 141 41.29 0.84 -0.68
N LYS A 142 40.68 0.38 0.41
CA LYS A 142 40.18 -1.00 0.49
C LYS A 142 38.78 -1.03 -0.11
N GLU A 143 38.63 -1.79 -1.20
CA GLU A 143 37.33 -2.12 -1.78
C GLU A 143 36.44 -2.82 -0.74
N GLU A 144 35.35 -2.18 -0.35
CA GLU A 144 34.31 -2.79 0.48
C GLU A 144 33.58 -3.86 -0.33
N LYS A 145 33.85 -5.13 -0.02
CA LYS A 145 33.12 -6.26 -0.60
C LYS A 145 31.80 -6.47 0.13
N TYR A 146 30.71 -6.18 -0.58
CA TYR A 146 29.35 -6.56 -0.23
C TYR A 146 29.24 -8.09 0.01
N TYR A 147 28.90 -8.49 1.24
CA TYR A 147 28.63 -9.88 1.60
C TYR A 147 27.14 -10.05 1.89
N SER A 148 26.47 -10.89 1.10
CA SER A 148 25.12 -11.36 1.42
C SER A 148 25.11 -12.89 1.29
N PRO A 149 24.71 -13.64 2.33
CA PRO A 149 24.63 -15.11 2.28
C PRO A 149 23.77 -15.63 1.11
N ALA A 150 22.76 -14.87 0.69
CA ALA A 150 21.87 -15.21 -0.42
C ALA A 150 22.54 -15.19 -1.82
N LEU A 151 23.52 -14.33 -2.05
CA LEU A 151 24.26 -14.27 -3.33
C LEU A 151 25.30 -15.38 -3.46
N GLU A 152 25.84 -15.85 -2.34
CA GLU A 152 26.82 -16.93 -2.33
C GLU A 152 26.18 -18.27 -2.67
N GLU A 153 24.93 -18.48 -2.23
CA GLU A 153 24.14 -19.66 -2.60
C GLU A 153 23.70 -19.66 -4.07
N LEU A 154 23.42 -18.48 -4.65
CA LEU A 154 23.12 -18.32 -6.07
C LEU A 154 24.36 -18.54 -6.95
N LYS A 155 25.54 -18.10 -6.50
CA LYS A 155 26.84 -18.42 -7.14
C LYS A 155 27.16 -19.91 -7.07
N ARG A 156 26.90 -20.57 -5.93
CA ARG A 156 27.07 -22.04 -5.78
C ARG A 156 26.11 -22.83 -6.66
N LYS A 157 24.95 -22.25 -7.03
CA LYS A 157 23.96 -22.83 -7.96
C LYS A 157 24.20 -22.47 -9.43
N GLY A 158 25.32 -21.82 -9.78
CA GLY A 158 25.71 -21.56 -11.17
C GLY A 158 24.91 -20.45 -11.86
N VAL A 159 24.26 -19.57 -11.11
CA VAL A 159 23.54 -18.41 -11.68
C VAL A 159 24.52 -17.24 -11.82
N ASP A 160 24.82 -16.88 -13.06
CA ASP A 160 25.75 -15.79 -13.38
C ASP A 160 25.08 -14.43 -13.21
N VAL A 161 25.57 -13.62 -12.27
CA VAL A 161 25.07 -12.26 -12.02
C VAL A 161 26.20 -11.28 -12.32
N SER A 162 26.29 -10.89 -13.60
CA SER A 162 27.17 -9.82 -14.04
C SER A 162 26.48 -8.46 -13.91
N ILE A 163 27.14 -7.51 -13.26
CA ILE A 163 26.72 -6.12 -13.15
C ILE A 163 27.41 -5.35 -14.28
N GLU A 164 26.72 -5.12 -15.39
CA GLU A 164 27.15 -4.16 -16.41
C GLU A 164 26.26 -2.92 -16.38
N GLY A 165 26.90 -1.76 -16.22
CA GLY A 165 26.26 -0.45 -16.24
C GLY A 165 25.83 -0.06 -17.65
N MET A 166 24.53 0.14 -17.85
CA MET A 166 23.99 0.66 -19.11
C MET A 166 23.54 2.11 -18.98
N LYS A 167 24.10 2.93 -19.88
CA LYS A 167 23.85 4.35 -20.09
C LYS A 167 22.43 4.63 -20.57
N ALA A 168 21.94 5.81 -20.20
CA ALA A 168 20.65 6.36 -20.55
C ALA A 168 20.49 6.70 -22.04
N SER A 169 19.31 6.41 -22.59
CA SER A 169 18.79 7.01 -23.83
C SER A 169 17.33 7.44 -23.64
N GLN A 170 17.05 8.70 -23.97
CA GLN A 170 15.78 9.41 -23.78
C GLN A 170 14.65 8.94 -24.73
N PRO A 171 13.35 9.10 -24.36
CA PRO A 171 12.22 8.79 -25.23
C PRO A 171 11.74 10.01 -26.05
N LYS A 172 11.34 9.76 -27.30
CA LYS A 172 10.64 10.73 -28.16
C LYS A 172 9.14 10.69 -27.91
N THR A 173 8.56 11.87 -27.77
CA THR A 173 7.13 12.18 -27.64
C THR A 173 6.38 11.95 -28.96
N ARG A 174 5.18 11.35 -28.87
CA ARG A 174 4.16 11.41 -29.92
C ARG A 174 2.81 11.74 -29.29
N THR A 175 2.31 12.92 -29.63
CA THR A 175 1.00 13.45 -29.31
C THR A 175 -0.06 12.83 -30.23
N SER A 176 -1.11 12.26 -29.65
CA SER A 176 -2.36 11.94 -30.37
C SER A 176 -3.55 12.46 -29.58
N THR A 177 -4.23 13.45 -30.15
CA THR A 177 -5.48 14.04 -29.69
C THR A 177 -6.63 13.06 -29.93
N SER A 178 -7.33 12.66 -28.86
CA SER A 178 -8.61 11.94 -28.95
C SER A 178 -9.72 12.74 -28.26
N LYS A 179 -10.86 12.85 -28.95
CA LYS A 179 -12.05 13.63 -28.55
C LYS A 179 -12.81 12.94 -27.41
N PRO A 180 -13.46 13.68 -26.49
CA PRO A 180 -14.20 13.07 -25.39
C PRO A 180 -15.57 12.55 -25.85
N ARG A 181 -15.82 11.25 -25.62
CA ARG A 181 -17.17 10.66 -25.65
C ARG A 181 -17.85 10.91 -24.29
N ARG A 182 -19.03 11.53 -24.32
CA ARG A 182 -19.96 11.63 -23.17
C ARG A 182 -20.35 10.22 -22.71
N SER A 183 -19.88 9.81 -21.54
CA SER A 183 -20.39 8.64 -20.82
C SER A 183 -21.39 9.08 -19.75
N TYR A 184 -22.55 8.44 -19.76
CA TYR A 184 -23.60 8.57 -18.75
C TYR A 184 -23.03 8.38 -17.32
N GLN A 185 -23.20 9.40 -16.47
CA GLN A 185 -22.81 9.34 -15.05
C GLN A 185 -23.76 8.41 -14.29
N LYS A 186 -23.25 7.25 -13.87
CA LYS A 186 -23.85 6.49 -12.77
C LYS A 186 -23.61 7.26 -11.46
N LYS A 187 -24.65 7.36 -10.63
CA LYS A 187 -24.61 8.00 -9.31
C LYS A 187 -23.49 7.37 -8.45
N PRO A 188 -22.64 8.17 -7.78
CA PRO A 188 -21.59 7.65 -6.92
C PRO A 188 -22.20 7.12 -5.61
N THR A 189 -22.06 5.82 -5.38
CA THR A 189 -22.18 5.24 -4.04
C THR A 189 -20.99 5.70 -3.19
N PRO A 190 -21.19 6.03 -1.90
CA PRO A 190 -20.13 6.50 -1.02
C PRO A 190 -19.12 5.38 -0.75
N SER A 191 -18.03 5.34 -1.51
CA SER A 191 -16.88 4.49 -1.21
C SER A 191 -16.19 5.05 0.03
N ARG A 192 -16.42 4.40 1.17
CA ARG A 192 -15.67 4.61 2.41
C ARG A 192 -14.23 4.18 2.14
N SER A 193 -13.38 5.09 1.67
CA SER A 193 -11.95 4.82 1.44
C SER A 193 -11.30 4.62 2.81
N LYS A 194 -11.23 3.38 3.27
CA LYS A 194 -10.44 3.01 4.45
C LYS A 194 -8.99 3.41 4.13
N SER A 195 -8.43 4.32 4.92
CA SER A 195 -7.05 4.79 4.73
C SER A 195 -6.09 3.62 4.86
N ALA A 196 -5.15 3.50 3.93
CA ALA A 196 -4.10 2.47 4.02
C ALA A 196 -3.34 2.60 5.36
N PRO A 197 -2.98 1.47 6.00
CA PRO A 197 -2.27 1.49 7.27
C PRO A 197 -0.88 2.11 7.14
N ASN A 198 -0.43 2.81 8.18
CA ASN A 198 0.90 3.41 8.22
C ASN A 198 1.97 2.31 8.36
N LYS A 199 2.69 2.04 7.26
CA LYS A 199 3.64 0.93 7.18
C LYS A 199 4.66 0.90 8.33
N LYS A 200 5.20 2.04 8.73
CA LYS A 200 6.21 2.11 9.81
C LYS A 200 5.65 1.68 11.17
N GLN A 201 4.40 2.06 11.46
CA GLN A 201 3.74 1.68 12.71
C GLN A 201 3.48 0.16 12.74
N VAL A 202 3.05 -0.41 11.60
CA VAL A 202 2.85 -1.86 11.48
C VAL A 202 4.16 -2.62 11.64
N ILE A 203 5.25 -2.16 11.02
CA ILE A 203 6.58 -2.77 11.17
C ILE A 203 7.00 -2.79 12.64
N ASN A 204 6.90 -1.65 13.33
CA ASN A 204 7.26 -1.57 14.76
C ASN A 204 6.40 -2.50 15.61
N LYS A 205 5.08 -2.52 15.38
CA LYS A 205 4.13 -3.42 16.06
C LYS A 205 4.51 -4.90 15.88
N ILE A 206 4.99 -5.30 14.70
CA ILE A 206 5.42 -6.68 14.45
C ILE A 206 6.77 -6.95 15.14
N ILE A 207 7.73 -6.01 15.06
CA ILE A 207 9.08 -6.18 15.65
C ILE A 207 9.01 -6.30 17.18
N GLU A 208 8.11 -5.54 17.83
CA GLU A 208 7.87 -5.62 19.27
C GLU A 208 7.34 -6.99 19.71
N SER A 209 6.76 -7.79 18.80
CA SER A 209 6.37 -9.16 19.06
C SER A 209 7.57 -10.11 18.89
N GLU A 210 7.84 -10.90 19.92
CA GLU A 210 8.86 -11.96 19.83
C GLU A 210 8.40 -13.07 18.88
N PRO A 211 9.29 -13.54 17.98
CA PRO A 211 8.98 -14.70 17.15
C PRO A 211 8.86 -15.96 18.02
N PRO A 212 8.11 -16.99 17.57
CA PRO A 212 8.06 -18.28 18.24
C PRO A 212 9.46 -18.89 18.39
N LYS A 213 9.63 -19.71 19.42
CA LYS A 213 10.89 -20.43 19.66
C LYS A 213 11.28 -21.24 18.42
N ASP A 214 12.56 -21.18 18.05
CA ASP A 214 13.15 -21.89 16.91
C ASP A 214 12.71 -21.36 15.53
N TYR A 215 12.17 -20.14 15.48
CA TYR A 215 11.87 -19.44 14.24
C TYR A 215 12.54 -18.06 14.19
N GLU A 216 13.04 -17.70 13.00
CA GLU A 216 13.56 -16.38 12.70
C GLU A 216 12.63 -15.62 11.74
N ARG A 217 12.55 -14.31 11.91
CA ARG A 217 11.77 -13.43 11.03
C ARG A 217 12.51 -13.23 9.72
N GLN A 218 11.94 -13.73 8.62
CA GLN A 218 12.56 -13.63 7.29
C GLN A 218 12.06 -12.40 6.52
N ASN A 219 10.75 -12.25 6.40
CA ASN A 219 10.14 -11.19 5.60
C ASN A 219 8.85 -10.66 6.25
N LEU A 220 8.52 -9.41 5.94
CA LEU A 220 7.23 -8.81 6.27
C LEU A 220 6.52 -8.39 4.98
N VAL A 221 5.22 -8.63 4.89
CA VAL A 221 4.37 -8.16 3.79
C VAL A 221 3.35 -7.18 4.35
N ILE A 222 3.36 -5.94 3.87
CA ILE A 222 2.44 -4.89 4.32
C ILE A 222 1.75 -4.30 3.09
N GLY A 223 0.48 -4.66 2.91
CA GLY A 223 -0.25 -4.43 1.67
C GLY A 223 0.44 -5.15 0.51
N LYS A 224 0.98 -4.40 -0.44
CA LYS A 224 1.72 -4.92 -1.61
C LYS A 224 3.24 -4.98 -1.41
N SER A 225 3.75 -4.30 -0.39
CA SER A 225 5.19 -4.13 -0.20
C SER A 225 5.79 -5.29 0.58
N LEU A 226 6.92 -5.82 0.09
CA LEU A 226 7.74 -6.81 0.77
C LEU A 226 8.90 -6.11 1.48
N PHE A 227 9.14 -6.43 2.74
CA PHE A 227 10.25 -5.91 3.54
C PHE A 227 11.18 -7.04 3.97
N GLY A 228 12.46 -6.71 4.10
CA GLY A 228 13.51 -7.61 4.58
C GLY A 228 14.40 -6.93 5.61
N ALA A 229 14.97 -7.73 6.50
CA ALA A 229 15.97 -7.28 7.46
C ALA A 229 17.29 -6.93 6.75
N THR A 230 17.84 -5.77 7.09
CA THR A 230 19.15 -5.29 6.65
C THR A 230 19.98 -4.98 7.89
N SER A 231 21.09 -5.70 8.09
CA SER A 231 22.03 -5.40 9.18
C SER A 231 22.92 -4.23 8.78
N LYS A 232 22.88 -3.16 9.57
CA LYS A 232 23.79 -2.03 9.48
C LYS A 232 24.76 -2.14 10.64
N VAL A 233 26.00 -2.52 10.33
CA VAL A 233 27.09 -2.50 11.31
C VAL A 233 27.56 -1.06 11.45
N THR A 234 27.44 -0.49 12.64
CA THR A 234 27.95 0.84 12.95
C THR A 234 28.99 0.74 14.06
N ASN A 235 30.14 1.38 13.85
CA ASN A 235 31.19 1.39 14.87
C ASN A 235 30.90 2.54 15.85
N VAL A 236 30.51 2.19 17.08
CA VAL A 236 30.21 3.15 18.15
C VAL A 236 31.25 2.92 19.26
N PHE A 237 32.15 3.88 19.43
CA PHE A 237 33.27 3.81 20.39
C PHE A 237 34.28 2.66 20.16
N GLY A 238 34.48 2.23 18.92
CA GLY A 238 35.39 1.13 18.61
C GLY A 238 34.74 -0.25 18.73
N GLU A 239 33.49 -0.33 19.19
CA GLU A 239 32.69 -1.55 19.17
C GLU A 239 31.75 -1.54 17.96
N ASP A 240 31.72 -2.65 17.23
CA ASP A 240 30.80 -2.84 16.10
C ASP A 240 29.42 -3.23 16.66
N VAL A 241 28.45 -2.32 16.52
CA VAL A 241 27.06 -2.53 16.91
C VAL A 241 26.26 -2.84 15.64
N GLU A 242 25.65 -4.03 15.60
CA GLU A 242 24.75 -4.42 14.52
C GLU A 242 23.32 -3.91 14.80
N GLU A 243 22.84 -2.98 13.98
CA GLU A 243 21.44 -2.54 14.00
C GLU A 243 20.67 -3.19 12.86
N ILE A 244 19.57 -3.87 13.19
CA ILE A 244 18.69 -4.49 12.19
C ILE A 244 17.59 -3.50 11.79
N GLU A 245 17.66 -3.02 10.55
CA GLU A 245 16.61 -2.18 9.95
C GLU A 245 15.78 -2.95 8.94
N TRP A 246 14.47 -2.69 8.89
CA TRP A 246 13.56 -3.31 7.92
C TRP A 246 13.30 -2.38 6.74
N GLU A 247 13.85 -2.73 5.57
CA GLU A 247 13.74 -1.94 4.34
C GLU A 247 12.90 -2.64 3.27
N GLU A 248 12.29 -1.86 2.39
CA GLU A 248 11.47 -2.37 1.29
C GLU A 248 12.35 -3.02 0.21
N ILE A 249 12.03 -4.26 -0.15
CA ILE A 249 12.78 -5.04 -1.14
C ILE A 249 12.42 -4.57 -2.54
N LYS A 250 13.37 -3.90 -3.19
CA LYS A 250 13.19 -3.36 -4.57
C LYS A 250 13.20 -4.43 -5.66
N LYS A 251 13.73 -5.62 -5.37
CA LYS A 251 13.87 -6.73 -6.32
C LYS A 251 13.17 -7.96 -5.75
N VAL A 252 11.93 -8.17 -6.18
CA VAL A 252 11.15 -9.37 -5.87
C VAL A 252 11.35 -10.43 -6.97
N PRO A 253 11.26 -11.73 -6.65
CA PRO A 253 11.29 -12.77 -7.67
C PRO A 253 10.06 -12.68 -8.57
N ASP A 254 10.12 -13.29 -9.76
CA ASP A 254 8.99 -13.31 -10.69
C ASP A 254 8.23 -14.65 -10.67
N GLY A 255 6.91 -14.56 -10.60
CA GLY A 255 6.00 -15.68 -10.65
C GLY A 255 5.49 -16.15 -9.29
N ILE A 256 5.08 -17.41 -9.25
CA ILE A 256 4.37 -18.03 -8.13
C ILE A 256 5.34 -18.89 -7.32
N PHE A 257 5.36 -18.73 -6.00
CA PHE A 257 6.21 -19.52 -5.11
C PHE A 257 5.41 -20.21 -4.03
N LEU A 258 5.75 -21.48 -3.78
CA LEU A 258 5.25 -22.30 -2.69
C LEU A 258 6.23 -22.23 -1.52
N LEU A 259 5.73 -21.90 -0.34
CA LEU A 259 6.50 -21.81 0.90
C LEU A 259 6.08 -22.97 1.79
N ASP A 260 6.96 -23.98 1.86
CA ASP A 260 6.80 -25.18 2.68
C ASP A 260 7.48 -24.97 4.05
N ASP A 261 6.83 -25.44 5.12
CA ASP A 261 7.36 -25.42 6.50
C ASP A 261 7.70 -23.99 7.00
N TYR A 262 6.88 -23.02 6.63
CA TYR A 262 6.90 -21.64 7.11
C TYR A 262 5.76 -21.37 8.09
N ILE A 263 5.98 -20.51 9.09
CA ILE A 263 4.88 -19.94 9.89
C ILE A 263 4.52 -18.58 9.33
N PHE A 264 3.23 -18.34 9.13
CA PHE A 264 2.71 -17.01 8.82
C PHE A 264 1.94 -16.49 10.03
N GLN A 265 2.32 -15.30 10.53
CA GLN A 265 1.49 -14.56 11.47
C GLN A 265 0.82 -13.40 10.74
N ILE A 266 -0.52 -13.41 10.74
CA ILE A 266 -1.32 -12.40 10.05
C ILE A 266 -1.89 -11.46 11.09
N TYR A 267 -1.56 -10.17 10.96
CA TYR A 267 -1.98 -9.10 11.84
C TYR A 267 -3.19 -8.38 11.23
N PHE A 268 -4.25 -8.22 12.01
CA PHE A 268 -5.51 -7.62 11.59
C PHE A 268 -5.86 -6.36 12.38
N ASP A 269 -6.39 -5.37 11.68
CA ASP A 269 -7.08 -4.24 12.31
C ASP A 269 -8.47 -4.70 12.75
N LYS A 270 -8.68 -4.81 14.08
CA LYS A 270 -9.95 -5.22 14.67
C LYS A 270 -11.14 -4.36 14.24
N ASN A 271 -10.90 -3.08 13.98
CA ASN A 271 -11.95 -2.12 13.65
C ASN A 271 -12.26 -2.11 12.15
N ALA A 272 -11.21 -2.22 11.32
CA ALA A 272 -11.37 -2.15 9.87
C ALA A 272 -11.66 -3.52 9.23
N GLY A 273 -11.35 -4.63 9.90
CA GLY A 273 -11.41 -5.98 9.31
C GLY A 273 -10.42 -6.13 8.14
N LEU A 274 -9.28 -5.45 8.22
CA LEU A 274 -8.24 -5.42 7.19
C LEU A 274 -6.98 -6.11 7.69
N VAL A 275 -6.22 -6.70 6.77
CA VAL A 275 -4.87 -7.19 7.03
C VAL A 275 -3.93 -6.00 7.14
N GLU A 276 -3.37 -5.77 8.32
CA GLU A 276 -2.36 -4.75 8.58
C GLU A 276 -1.00 -5.17 8.04
N GLY A 277 -0.61 -6.42 8.31
CA GLY A 277 0.66 -6.98 7.89
C GLY A 277 0.71 -8.49 8.05
N ILE A 278 1.66 -9.11 7.37
CA ILE A 278 1.92 -10.55 7.41
C ILE A 278 3.40 -10.72 7.70
N GLU A 279 3.68 -11.49 8.73
CA GLU A 279 5.02 -11.90 9.12
C GLU A 279 5.30 -13.30 8.59
N ILE A 280 6.43 -13.46 7.90
CA ILE A 280 6.89 -14.75 7.37
C ILE A 280 8.08 -15.21 8.20
N LEU A 281 7.88 -16.32 8.92
CA LEU A 281 8.83 -16.89 9.86
C LEU A 281 9.43 -18.18 9.30
N LYS A 282 10.76 -18.23 9.29
CA LYS A 282 11.56 -19.36 8.82
C LYS A 282 12.00 -20.20 10.00
N ASN A 283 11.88 -21.53 9.89
CA ASN A 283 12.32 -22.47 10.90
C ASN A 283 13.86 -22.50 10.95
N THR A 284 14.42 -22.30 12.15
CA THR A 284 15.86 -22.39 12.45
C THR A 284 16.20 -23.56 13.37
N GLY A 285 15.20 -24.30 13.86
CA GLY A 285 15.40 -25.48 14.70
C GLY A 285 15.81 -26.73 13.93
N ASP A 286 15.98 -27.84 14.66
CA ASP A 286 16.38 -29.16 14.11
C ASP A 286 15.27 -29.86 13.29
N GLY A 287 14.16 -29.17 13.00
CA GLY A 287 13.03 -29.69 12.24
C GLY A 287 13.25 -29.68 10.72
N ASN A 288 12.16 -29.86 9.97
CA ASN A 288 12.22 -29.68 8.52
C ASN A 288 12.59 -28.23 8.19
N PRO A 289 13.63 -28.00 7.37
CA PRO A 289 14.02 -26.66 6.99
C PRO A 289 12.95 -26.05 6.08
N SER A 290 12.57 -24.81 6.37
CA SER A 290 11.63 -24.08 5.50
C SER A 290 12.20 -23.97 4.10
N SER A 291 11.36 -24.22 3.09
CA SER A 291 11.80 -24.22 1.69
C SER A 291 10.87 -23.43 0.79
N MET A 292 11.46 -22.69 -0.14
CA MET A 292 10.75 -21.87 -1.12
C MET A 292 10.97 -22.46 -2.52
N LYS A 293 9.87 -22.84 -3.18
CA LYS A 293 9.91 -23.50 -4.51
C LYS A 293 9.11 -22.70 -5.51
N LYS A 294 9.71 -22.38 -6.66
CA LYS A 294 8.99 -21.77 -7.78
C LYS A 294 7.98 -22.79 -8.31
N SER A 295 6.72 -22.38 -8.44
CA SER A 295 5.69 -23.20 -9.06
C SER A 295 5.82 -23.15 -10.58
N SER A 296 5.52 -24.27 -11.24
CA SER A 296 5.39 -24.34 -12.70
C SER A 296 4.06 -23.79 -13.21
N VAL A 297 3.16 -23.41 -12.32
CA VAL A 297 1.87 -22.83 -12.68
C VAL A 297 2.05 -21.38 -13.08
N GLU A 298 1.41 -20.98 -14.17
CA GLU A 298 1.34 -19.60 -14.62
C GLU A 298 -0.01 -18.97 -14.26
N LEU A 299 -0.02 -17.66 -14.04
CA LEU A 299 -1.26 -16.91 -13.85
C LEU A 299 -2.01 -16.85 -15.18
N PRO A 300 -3.30 -17.23 -15.23
CA PRO A 300 -4.07 -17.17 -16.47
C PRO A 300 -4.19 -15.73 -16.96
N GLU A 301 -4.10 -15.54 -18.29
CA GLU A 301 -4.29 -14.23 -18.91
C GLU A 301 -5.74 -13.74 -18.76
N ASN A 302 -6.68 -14.68 -18.77
CA ASN A 302 -8.11 -14.45 -18.66
C ASN A 302 -8.53 -14.17 -17.20
N GLY A 303 -9.23 -13.05 -16.99
CA GLY A 303 -9.75 -12.63 -15.69
C GLY A 303 -9.68 -11.11 -15.53
N THR A 304 -10.72 -10.51 -14.96
CA THR A 304 -10.77 -9.05 -14.79
C THR A 304 -9.97 -8.59 -13.58
N SER A 305 -9.85 -9.44 -12.57
CA SER A 305 -9.14 -9.17 -11.31
C SER A 305 -8.12 -10.27 -11.00
N ILE A 306 -7.12 -9.94 -10.18
CA ILE A 306 -6.09 -10.88 -9.73
C ILE A 306 -6.70 -12.03 -8.91
N SER A 307 -7.72 -11.76 -8.11
CA SER A 307 -8.43 -12.78 -7.34
C SER A 307 -9.10 -13.81 -8.25
N GLU A 308 -9.83 -13.38 -9.29
CA GLU A 308 -10.42 -14.30 -10.27
C GLU A 308 -9.36 -15.18 -10.94
N LYS A 309 -8.23 -14.59 -11.33
CA LYS A 309 -7.12 -15.31 -11.95
C LYS A 309 -6.56 -16.39 -11.02
N ILE A 310 -6.38 -16.07 -9.75
CA ILE A 310 -5.89 -17.02 -8.74
C ILE A 310 -6.92 -18.10 -8.44
N LEU A 311 -8.20 -17.74 -8.36
CA LEU A 311 -9.26 -18.68 -8.06
C LEU A 311 -9.44 -19.76 -9.13
N ASN A 312 -9.07 -19.45 -10.38
CA ASN A 312 -9.04 -20.40 -11.50
C ASN A 312 -7.84 -21.37 -11.48
N ILE A 313 -6.87 -21.16 -10.59
CA ILE A 313 -5.73 -22.07 -10.41
C ILE A 313 -6.13 -23.15 -9.41
N ASP A 314 -5.89 -24.42 -9.72
CA ASP A 314 -6.15 -25.51 -8.77
C ASP A 314 -5.13 -25.49 -7.59
N PRO A 315 -5.58 -25.79 -6.36
CA PRO A 315 -4.68 -26.01 -5.24
C PRO A 315 -3.83 -27.27 -5.48
N PRO A 316 -2.66 -27.42 -4.82
CA PRO A 316 -1.85 -28.61 -4.92
C PRO A 316 -2.61 -29.87 -4.50
N GLU A 317 -2.20 -31.04 -5.00
CA GLU A 317 -2.86 -32.30 -4.69
C GLU A 317 -2.92 -32.57 -3.17
N ASN A 318 -4.08 -32.96 -2.65
CA ASN A 318 -4.37 -33.14 -1.22
C ASN A 318 -4.43 -31.86 -0.38
N TYR A 319 -4.45 -30.69 -1.01
CA TYR A 319 -4.66 -29.42 -0.33
C TYR A 319 -5.97 -28.77 -0.77
N ALA A 320 -6.55 -27.97 0.13
CA ALA A 320 -7.74 -27.19 -0.13
C ALA A 320 -7.45 -25.71 0.18
N ARG A 321 -7.84 -24.83 -0.74
CA ARG A 321 -7.74 -23.39 -0.53
C ARG A 321 -8.67 -22.98 0.61
N GLU A 322 -8.12 -22.34 1.63
CA GLU A 322 -8.89 -21.89 2.80
C GLU A 322 -9.16 -20.39 2.70
N ASN A 323 -8.12 -19.60 2.45
CA ASN A 323 -8.21 -18.16 2.34
C ASN A 323 -7.35 -17.61 1.21
N LEU A 324 -7.70 -16.41 0.75
CA LEU A 324 -6.92 -15.65 -0.22
C LEU A 324 -6.78 -14.22 0.29
N ILE A 325 -5.55 -13.73 0.41
CA ILE A 325 -5.26 -12.35 0.77
C ILE A 325 -4.86 -11.61 -0.50
N VAL A 326 -5.58 -10.53 -0.81
CA VAL A 326 -5.24 -9.60 -1.89
C VAL A 326 -5.15 -8.21 -1.30
N GLU A 327 -3.96 -7.61 -1.35
CA GLU A 327 -3.65 -6.35 -0.68
C GLU A 327 -3.95 -6.41 0.84
N HIS A 328 -4.95 -5.66 1.30
CA HIS A 328 -5.39 -5.60 2.70
C HIS A 328 -6.64 -6.44 2.97
N ASN A 329 -7.16 -7.14 1.96
CA ASN A 329 -8.44 -7.83 2.02
C ASN A 329 -8.23 -9.34 2.17
N LEU A 330 -8.86 -9.91 3.20
CA LEU A 330 -8.95 -11.35 3.39
C LEU A 330 -10.24 -11.86 2.74
N TYR A 331 -10.13 -12.79 1.80
CA TYR A 331 -11.24 -13.48 1.18
C TYR A 331 -11.33 -14.91 1.72
N GLY A 332 -12.55 -15.40 1.87
CA GLY A 332 -12.86 -16.76 2.30
C GLY A 332 -13.98 -17.37 1.46
N ALA A 333 -14.01 -18.70 1.42
CA ALA A 333 -15.08 -19.44 0.77
C ALA A 333 -16.39 -19.29 1.55
N VAL A 334 -17.48 -18.96 0.84
CA VAL A 334 -18.85 -18.92 1.36
C VAL A 334 -19.69 -19.87 0.54
N SER A 335 -20.17 -20.92 1.20
CA SER A 335 -21.06 -21.91 0.59
C SER A 335 -22.52 -21.47 0.71
N LYS A 336 -23.23 -21.43 -0.41
CA LYS A 336 -24.67 -21.23 -0.48
C LYS A 336 -25.34 -22.50 -0.99
N LYS A 337 -26.43 -22.90 -0.35
CA LYS A 337 -27.32 -23.92 -0.89
C LYS A 337 -28.19 -23.27 -1.96
N VAL A 338 -28.15 -23.80 -3.18
CA VAL A 338 -28.92 -23.33 -4.33
C VAL A 338 -29.69 -24.52 -4.89
N GLU A 339 -30.97 -24.36 -5.14
CA GLU A 339 -31.80 -25.39 -5.77
C GLU A 339 -31.73 -25.23 -7.29
N VAL A 340 -31.19 -26.25 -7.97
CA VAL A 340 -31.05 -26.26 -9.43
C VAL A 340 -31.80 -27.48 -9.96
N PHE A 341 -32.92 -27.25 -10.65
CA PHE A 341 -33.83 -28.29 -11.14
C PHE A 341 -34.43 -29.20 -10.04
N GLY A 342 -34.70 -28.65 -8.85
CA GLY A 342 -35.26 -29.44 -7.75
C GLY A 342 -34.22 -30.21 -6.93
N GLU A 343 -32.93 -30.12 -7.28
CA GLU A 343 -31.84 -30.71 -6.52
C GLU A 343 -31.07 -29.62 -5.75
N GLU A 344 -30.87 -29.81 -4.44
CA GLU A 344 -29.98 -28.95 -3.64
C GLU A 344 -28.53 -29.13 -4.10
N GLN A 345 -27.93 -28.05 -4.59
CA GLN A 345 -26.51 -27.94 -4.90
C GLN A 345 -25.84 -26.96 -3.95
N ILE A 346 -24.57 -27.20 -3.63
CA ILE A 346 -23.75 -26.27 -2.85
C ILE A 346 -22.88 -25.51 -3.85
N GLU A 347 -23.15 -24.23 -4.00
CA GLU A 347 -22.31 -23.30 -4.75
C GLU A 347 -21.35 -22.62 -3.78
N THR A 348 -20.07 -22.61 -4.11
CA THR A 348 -19.03 -21.97 -3.29
C THR A 348 -18.58 -20.69 -3.98
N ASP A 349 -18.95 -19.57 -3.37
CA ASP A 349 -18.47 -18.24 -3.75
C ASP A 349 -17.27 -17.84 -2.90
N TRP A 350 -16.53 -16.83 -3.34
CA TRP A 350 -15.47 -16.19 -2.55
C TRP A 350 -15.88 -14.76 -2.20
N SER A 351 -15.92 -14.44 -0.92
CA SER A 351 -16.29 -13.10 -0.45
C SER A 351 -15.32 -12.56 0.59
N LEU A 352 -15.35 -11.24 0.76
CA LEU A 352 -14.58 -10.54 1.78
C LEU A 352 -15.00 -11.04 3.18
N VAL A 353 -14.02 -11.36 4.02
CA VAL A 353 -14.22 -11.73 5.42
C VAL A 353 -14.34 -10.45 6.23
N GLU A 354 -15.56 -10.07 6.61
CA GLU A 354 -15.81 -8.82 7.34
C GLU A 354 -15.43 -8.88 8.82
N LYS A 355 -15.44 -10.07 9.42
CA LYS A 355 -15.21 -10.28 10.86
C LYS A 355 -14.10 -11.29 11.06
N VAL A 356 -13.01 -10.84 11.66
CA VAL A 356 -11.88 -11.67 12.05
C VAL A 356 -11.84 -11.82 13.58
N PRO A 357 -11.68 -13.06 14.10
CA PRO A 357 -11.87 -13.35 15.52
C PRO A 357 -10.69 -12.94 16.42
N LYS A 358 -9.51 -12.68 15.84
CA LYS A 358 -8.27 -12.37 16.58
C LYS A 358 -7.51 -11.23 15.89
N GLU A 359 -6.70 -10.52 16.68
CA GLU A 359 -5.77 -9.52 16.17
C GLU A 359 -4.61 -10.15 15.41
N ILE A 360 -4.16 -11.32 15.88
CA ILE A 360 -3.05 -12.06 15.28
C ILE A 360 -3.51 -13.50 15.09
N ILE A 361 -3.33 -14.02 13.88
CA ILE A 361 -3.57 -15.43 13.54
C ILE A 361 -2.24 -16.03 13.12
N SER A 362 -1.77 -17.02 13.88
CA SER A 362 -0.59 -17.82 13.53
C SER A 362 -1.03 -19.08 12.79
N LEU A 363 -0.39 -19.35 11.67
CA LEU A 363 -0.67 -20.48 10.77
C LEU A 363 0.63 -21.27 10.57
N ASP A 364 0.71 -22.43 11.24
CA ASP A 364 1.91 -23.28 11.33
C ASP A 364 1.85 -24.57 10.49
N SER A 365 0.64 -24.96 10.10
CA SER A 365 0.33 -26.22 9.41
C SER A 365 -0.19 -26.01 7.99
N HIS A 366 -0.05 -24.79 7.47
CA HIS A 366 -0.57 -24.38 6.18
C HIS A 366 0.54 -24.31 5.14
N LEU A 367 0.16 -24.55 3.89
CA LEU A 367 0.99 -24.29 2.73
C LEU A 367 0.63 -22.90 2.19
N PHE A 368 1.64 -22.08 1.95
CA PHE A 368 1.43 -20.74 1.40
C PHE A 368 1.89 -20.69 -0.04
N ARG A 369 1.06 -20.09 -0.88
CA ARG A 369 1.41 -19.77 -2.26
C ARG A 369 1.43 -18.26 -2.43
N VAL A 370 2.60 -17.70 -2.69
CA VAL A 370 2.84 -16.26 -2.80
C VAL A 370 2.98 -15.89 -4.27
N PHE A 371 2.22 -14.87 -4.70
CA PHE A 371 2.19 -14.39 -6.07
C PHE A 371 2.98 -13.10 -6.15
N PHE A 372 4.17 -13.15 -6.77
CA PHE A 372 5.01 -11.98 -6.96
C PHE A 372 4.84 -11.40 -8.36
N ASN A 373 4.86 -10.06 -8.44
CA ASN A 373 4.82 -9.32 -9.68
C ASN A 373 6.09 -8.48 -9.80
N GLN A 374 6.99 -8.92 -10.67
CA GLN A 374 8.28 -8.26 -10.84
C GLN A 374 8.17 -6.87 -11.47
N LYS A 375 7.17 -6.64 -12.33
CA LYS A 375 6.95 -5.35 -13.01
C LYS A 375 6.62 -4.26 -12.00
N ASP A 376 5.72 -4.60 -11.08
CA ASP A 376 5.24 -3.69 -10.04
C ASP A 376 6.07 -3.77 -8.74
N LYS A 377 7.04 -4.71 -8.69
CA LYS A 377 7.94 -4.97 -7.57
C LYS A 377 7.20 -5.25 -6.26
N CYS A 378 6.11 -6.02 -6.34
CA CYS A 378 5.21 -6.25 -5.23
C CYS A 378 4.76 -7.70 -5.06
N VAL A 379 4.11 -7.95 -3.93
CA VAL A 379 3.30 -9.15 -3.69
C VAL A 379 1.87 -8.83 -4.10
N ASP A 380 1.36 -9.53 -5.12
CA ASP A 380 0.01 -9.34 -5.62
C ASP A 380 -1.03 -10.02 -4.73
N ALA A 381 -0.70 -11.21 -4.23
CA ALA A 381 -1.59 -11.99 -3.36
C ALA A 381 -0.82 -13.07 -2.58
N ILE A 382 -1.45 -13.54 -1.51
CA ILE A 382 -1.03 -14.72 -0.74
C ILE A 382 -2.23 -15.64 -0.59
N GLU A 383 -2.08 -16.86 -1.09
CA GLU A 383 -3.06 -17.93 -0.95
C GLU A 383 -2.67 -18.84 0.22
N ILE A 384 -3.63 -19.06 1.12
CA ILE A 384 -3.49 -19.90 2.32
C ILE A 384 -4.18 -21.22 2.02
N ILE A 385 -3.39 -22.29 2.02
CA ILE A 385 -3.84 -23.61 1.60
C ILE A 385 -3.68 -24.60 2.74
N ASN A 386 -4.76 -25.24 3.13
CA ASN A 386 -4.76 -26.21 4.21
C ASN A 386 -4.61 -27.63 3.65
N LYS A 387 -3.88 -28.49 4.37
CA LYS A 387 -3.77 -29.89 4.02
C LYS A 387 -5.12 -30.54 4.26
N GLY A 388 -5.83 -30.87 3.18
CA GLY A 388 -7.13 -31.50 3.27
C GLY A 388 -7.03 -32.80 4.04
N LYS A 389 -7.85 -32.98 5.09
CA LYS A 389 -8.23 -34.33 5.50
C LYS A 389 -8.90 -34.93 4.27
N LYS A 390 -8.39 -36.03 3.73
CA LYS A 390 -9.04 -36.76 2.63
C LYS A 390 -10.51 -36.98 3.02
N SER A 391 -11.40 -36.10 2.57
CA SER A 391 -12.83 -36.36 2.70
C SER A 391 -13.06 -37.52 1.74
N ASN A 392 -13.47 -38.67 2.25
CA ASN A 392 -13.84 -39.87 1.47
C ASN A 392 -15.01 -39.65 0.49
N ASN A 393 -15.29 -38.42 0.08
CA ASN A 393 -16.33 -38.07 -0.88
C ASN A 393 -15.78 -38.14 -2.33
N SER A 394 -15.17 -39.27 -2.67
CA SER A 394 -14.92 -39.66 -4.05
C SER A 394 -16.22 -40.15 -4.69
N ASN A 395 -17.18 -39.25 -4.92
CA ASN A 395 -18.35 -39.55 -5.74
C ASN A 395 -18.91 -38.35 -6.52
N LYS A 396 -18.03 -37.44 -6.96
CA LYS A 396 -18.35 -36.55 -8.09
C LYS A 396 -17.22 -36.61 -9.10
N LYS A 397 -17.40 -37.43 -10.14
CA LYS A 397 -16.68 -37.24 -11.40
C LYS A 397 -17.03 -35.85 -11.94
N PRO A 398 -16.07 -35.09 -12.48
CA PRO A 398 -16.39 -33.92 -13.28
C PRO A 398 -17.24 -34.39 -14.46
N ILE A 399 -18.37 -33.74 -14.69
CA ILE A 399 -19.10 -33.88 -15.94
C ILE A 399 -18.21 -33.22 -17.00
N GLU A 400 -17.44 -34.03 -17.70
CA GLU A 400 -16.84 -33.64 -18.97
C GLU A 400 -17.96 -33.16 -19.89
N LYS A 401 -17.97 -31.85 -20.18
CA LYS A 401 -18.68 -31.32 -21.34
C LYS A 401 -17.98 -31.90 -22.58
N ASN A 402 -18.44 -33.07 -23.00
CA ASN A 402 -18.09 -33.62 -24.29
C ASN A 402 -18.58 -32.66 -25.38
N GLU A 403 -17.63 -32.06 -26.09
CA GLU A 403 -17.85 -31.53 -27.42
C GLU A 403 -18.53 -32.60 -28.27
N SER A 404 -19.69 -32.24 -28.82
CA SER A 404 -20.46 -33.09 -29.70
C SER A 404 -19.70 -33.33 -31.00
N THR A 405 -19.02 -34.47 -31.08
CA THR A 405 -18.64 -35.08 -32.34
C THR A 405 -19.89 -35.57 -33.07
N SER A 406 -20.00 -35.17 -34.34
CA SER A 406 -21.06 -35.51 -35.27
C SER A 406 -21.29 -37.02 -35.39
N LYS A 407 -22.46 -37.51 -34.97
CA LYS A 407 -22.95 -38.86 -35.31
C LYS A 407 -24.06 -38.80 -36.36
N SER A 408 -23.87 -39.64 -37.36
CA SER A 408 -24.67 -39.86 -38.56
C SER A 408 -26.16 -40.08 -38.32
N ARG A 409 -26.96 -39.47 -39.20
CA ARG A 409 -28.42 -39.57 -39.31
C ARG A 409 -28.90 -41.03 -39.44
N SER A 410 -29.66 -41.50 -38.45
CA SER A 410 -30.59 -42.61 -38.61
C SER A 410 -31.98 -42.06 -38.97
N LYS A 411 -32.48 -42.44 -40.17
CA LYS A 411 -33.81 -42.05 -40.67
C LYS A 411 -34.90 -42.78 -39.86
N ARG A 412 -35.68 -42.04 -39.07
CA ARG A 412 -36.99 -42.51 -38.58
C ARG A 412 -38.05 -42.29 -39.65
N LYS A 413 -38.75 -43.36 -40.02
CA LYS A 413 -39.96 -43.31 -40.87
C LYS A 413 -41.10 -42.70 -40.06
N LEU A 414 -41.70 -41.63 -40.59
CA LEU A 414 -42.96 -41.07 -40.09
C LEU A 414 -44.14 -41.83 -40.74
N PRO A 415 -45.25 -42.06 -40.02
CA PRO A 415 -46.46 -42.65 -40.59
C PRO A 415 -47.19 -41.64 -41.51
N GLU A 416 -47.73 -42.15 -42.61
CA GLU A 416 -48.46 -41.37 -43.61
C GLU A 416 -49.80 -40.85 -43.06
N ILE A 417 -50.09 -39.58 -43.34
CA ILE A 417 -51.37 -38.92 -43.02
C ILE A 417 -52.41 -39.35 -44.07
N PRO A 418 -53.60 -39.84 -43.69
CA PRO A 418 -54.65 -40.19 -44.65
C PRO A 418 -55.19 -38.90 -45.30
N LYS A 419 -55.30 -38.93 -46.63
CA LYS A 419 -55.84 -37.83 -47.42
C LYS A 419 -57.37 -37.79 -47.29
N ALA A 420 -57.91 -36.59 -47.05
CA ALA A 420 -59.31 -36.26 -47.25
C ALA A 420 -59.43 -35.33 -48.46
#